data_AF-A0AAU7HZ89-F1
#
_entry.id   AF-A0AAU7HZ89-F1
#
_cell.length_a   1.000
_cell.length_b   1.000
_cell.length_c   1.000
_cell.angle_alpha   90.00
_cell.angle_beta   90.00
_cell.angle_gamma   90.00
#
_symmetry.space_group_name_H-M   'P 1'
#
loop_
_entity.id
_entity.type
_entity.pdbx_description
1 polymer ?
#
loop_
_entity_poly.entity_id
_entity_poly.type
_entity_poly.pdbx_seq_one_letter_code
_entity_poly.pdbx_strand_id
1 'polypeptide(L)'
;MRIQQELRTLTLSYADLSMVYRVEQSLKHVCEVLQRLELKALSKLEAVVTWMHNAALRLEKAEADSGAGAVMIPASGATINVETSLPQLVFVVNEPVSPEQSSATVFATQTGHGTRRMWLGFAIGAMVTACVTTGAFLGIMHMRADGYELVKPLPQMLSPEQLSTLRQSSDLKEQKQEIIAATQGQLDVLHDLSPLWSREYAASLAQQLATLWPEESLTTEFSSGLQKQLITEALPESALQNWHHAQQGLEALTTQLNALDERKGKYLTGSELKSAIFTIRRQLDQTPPTEELLRQIDEELSQQGSVSPALYQQLDMRLNQLLNRYALLKQSAMGRE
;
A
#
# COMPACT_ATOMS: atom_id res chain seq x y z
N MET A 1 -6.37 -20.33 17.87
CA MET A 1 -6.45 -21.71 18.44
C MET A 1 -5.23 -22.06 19.29
N ARG A 2 -3.99 -21.89 18.79
CA ARG A 2 -2.77 -22.22 19.57
C ARG A 2 -2.60 -21.40 20.86
N ILE A 3 -2.93 -20.10 20.83
CA ILE A 3 -2.87 -19.20 22.00
C ILE A 3 -3.88 -19.61 23.11
N GLN A 4 -5.06 -20.14 22.76
CA GLN A 4 -6.04 -20.61 23.75
C GLN A 4 -5.60 -21.90 24.46
N GLN A 5 -4.76 -22.71 23.82
CA GLN A 5 -4.19 -23.92 24.45
C GLN A 5 -3.05 -23.56 25.41
N GLU A 6 -2.20 -22.60 25.05
CA GLU A 6 -1.12 -22.08 25.89
C GLU A 6 -1.65 -21.32 27.13
N LEU A 7 -2.76 -20.58 27.00
CA LEU A 7 -3.42 -19.91 28.12
C LEU A 7 -4.03 -20.88 29.15
N ARG A 8 -4.40 -22.08 28.72
CA ARG A 8 -5.02 -23.10 29.61
C ARG A 8 -4.04 -23.76 30.56
N THR A 9 -2.74 -23.64 30.33
CA THR A 9 -1.69 -24.24 31.17
C THR A 9 -1.07 -23.25 32.17
N LEU A 10 -1.47 -21.98 32.15
CA LEU A 10 -0.94 -20.95 33.04
C LEU A 10 -1.71 -20.93 34.37
N THR A 11 -1.04 -21.31 35.45
CA THR A 11 -1.53 -21.14 36.82
C THR A 11 -1.25 -19.72 37.29
N LEU A 12 -2.24 -18.84 37.23
CA LEU A 12 -2.13 -17.46 37.69
C LEU A 12 -2.21 -17.37 39.22
N SER A 13 -1.28 -16.62 39.81
CA SER A 13 -1.24 -16.29 41.24
C SER A 13 -1.78 -14.87 41.48
N TYR A 14 -2.18 -14.57 42.71
CA TYR A 14 -2.73 -13.26 43.10
C TYR A 14 -1.78 -12.07 42.84
N ALA A 15 -0.46 -12.32 42.86
CA ALA A 15 0.55 -11.31 42.57
C ALA A 15 0.49 -10.76 41.13
N ASP A 16 -0.17 -11.47 40.19
CA ASP A 16 -0.18 -11.15 38.77
C ASP A 16 -1.40 -10.31 38.33
N LEU A 17 -2.31 -9.97 39.26
CA LEU A 17 -3.58 -9.28 38.97
C LEU A 17 -3.37 -7.95 38.23
N SER A 18 -2.37 -7.16 38.63
CA SER A 18 -2.04 -5.89 37.98
C SER A 18 -1.54 -6.07 36.54
N MET A 19 -0.85 -7.19 36.26
CA MET A 19 -0.37 -7.53 34.93
C MET A 19 -1.52 -8.03 34.04
N VAL A 20 -2.48 -8.76 34.62
CA VAL A 20 -3.69 -9.21 33.93
C VAL A 20 -4.56 -8.03 33.49
N TYR A 21 -4.80 -7.05 34.37
CA TYR A 21 -5.56 -5.84 34.01
C TYR A 21 -4.88 -5.03 32.89
N ARG A 22 -3.55 -4.95 32.92
CA ARG A 22 -2.77 -4.24 31.90
C ARG A 22 -2.83 -4.95 30.53
N VAL A 23 -2.86 -6.28 30.54
CA VAL A 23 -3.04 -7.09 29.33
C VAL A 23 -4.48 -7.03 28.84
N GLU A 24 -5.47 -7.00 29.72
CA GLU A 24 -6.88 -6.82 29.34
C GLU A 24 -7.10 -5.47 28.65
N GLN A 25 -6.49 -4.40 29.16
CA GLN A 25 -6.61 -3.06 28.59
C GLN A 25 -5.92 -2.94 27.23
N SER A 26 -4.75 -3.58 27.05
CA SER A 26 -4.10 -3.63 25.74
C SER A 26 -4.88 -4.48 24.74
N LEU A 27 -5.49 -5.58 25.18
CA LEU A 27 -6.31 -6.44 24.34
C LEU A 27 -7.61 -5.75 23.91
N LYS A 28 -8.24 -4.97 24.81
CA LYS A 28 -9.40 -4.11 24.49
C LYS A 28 -9.05 -3.04 23.45
N HIS A 29 -7.89 -2.40 23.59
CA HIS A 29 -7.42 -1.40 22.63
C HIS A 29 -7.16 -2.01 21.25
N VAL A 30 -6.55 -3.20 21.20
CA VAL A 30 -6.33 -3.94 19.95
C VAL A 30 -7.67 -4.35 19.31
N CYS A 31 -8.67 -4.74 20.10
CA CYS A 31 -10.02 -5.01 19.59
C CYS A 31 -10.69 -3.76 19.00
N GLU A 32 -10.55 -2.57 19.61
CA GLU A 32 -11.09 -1.32 19.04
C GLU A 32 -10.40 -0.93 17.72
N VAL A 33 -9.08 -1.08 17.64
CA VAL A 33 -8.33 -0.81 16.41
C VAL A 33 -8.72 -1.81 15.32
N LEU A 34 -8.88 -3.09 15.65
CA LEU A 34 -9.35 -4.11 14.72
C LEU A 34 -10.83 -3.90 14.30
N GLN A 35 -11.64 -3.30 15.16
CA GLN A 35 -13.02 -2.93 14.86
C GLN A 35 -13.11 -1.75 13.88
N ARG A 36 -12.17 -0.79 13.95
CA ARG A 36 -12.04 0.29 12.94
C ARG A 36 -11.54 -0.19 11.58
N LEU A 37 -10.91 -1.36 11.52
CA LEU A 37 -10.35 -1.95 10.31
C LEU A 37 -11.29 -3.00 9.67
N GLU A 38 -12.54 -3.11 10.12
CA GLU A 38 -13.58 -4.06 9.63
C GLU A 38 -13.20 -5.57 9.66
N LEU A 39 -12.06 -5.95 10.21
CA LEU A 39 -11.57 -7.34 10.29
C LEU A 39 -12.19 -8.16 11.45
N LYS A 40 -13.38 -7.78 11.92
CA LYS A 40 -14.03 -8.34 13.12
C LYS A 40 -14.34 -9.85 12.99
N ALA A 41 -14.56 -10.34 11.79
CA ALA A 41 -14.95 -11.74 11.57
C ALA A 41 -13.79 -12.76 11.61
N LEU A 42 -12.52 -12.32 11.55
CA LEU A 42 -11.35 -13.21 11.50
C LEU A 42 -10.65 -13.38 12.84
N SER A 43 -10.71 -12.38 13.73
CA SER A 43 -10.06 -12.46 15.03
C SER A 43 -11.03 -13.04 16.06
N LYS A 44 -10.94 -14.35 16.33
CA LYS A 44 -11.59 -15.03 17.48
C LYS A 44 -11.01 -14.55 18.83
N LEU A 45 -10.80 -13.25 19.00
CA LEU A 45 -10.15 -12.59 20.13
C LEU A 45 -11.16 -12.28 21.25
N GLU A 46 -12.43 -12.11 20.91
CA GLU A 46 -13.52 -11.83 21.87
C GLU A 46 -13.73 -12.99 22.87
N ALA A 47 -13.52 -14.24 22.41
CA ALA A 47 -13.54 -15.43 23.28
C ALA A 47 -12.36 -15.48 24.27
N VAL A 48 -11.25 -14.78 23.97
CA VAL A 48 -10.08 -14.70 24.86
C VAL A 48 -10.26 -13.55 25.87
N VAL A 49 -10.83 -12.42 25.44
CA VAL A 49 -11.21 -11.31 26.32
C VAL A 49 -12.23 -11.75 27.37
N THR A 50 -13.27 -12.48 26.97
CA THR A 50 -14.28 -13.00 27.90
C THR A 50 -13.73 -14.07 28.85
N TRP A 51 -12.75 -14.86 28.40
CA TRP A 51 -12.04 -15.82 29.26
C TRP A 51 -11.18 -15.11 30.33
N MET A 52 -10.39 -14.11 29.94
CA MET A 52 -9.59 -13.33 30.89
C MET A 52 -10.46 -12.56 31.89
N HIS A 53 -11.56 -11.97 31.44
CA HIS A 53 -12.49 -11.26 32.32
C HIS A 53 -13.13 -12.21 33.36
N ASN A 54 -13.52 -13.42 32.95
CA ASN A 54 -14.01 -14.44 33.89
C ASN A 54 -12.91 -14.96 34.83
N ALA A 55 -11.66 -15.06 34.37
CA ALA A 55 -10.54 -15.45 35.22
C ALA A 55 -10.23 -14.38 36.29
N ALA A 56 -10.25 -13.09 35.91
CA ALA A 56 -10.10 -11.98 36.84
C ALA A 56 -11.23 -11.95 37.88
N LEU A 57 -12.49 -12.08 37.45
CA LEU A 57 -13.66 -12.15 38.35
C LEU A 57 -13.62 -13.35 39.30
N ARG A 58 -13.06 -14.49 38.86
CA ARG A 58 -12.87 -15.68 39.72
C ARG A 58 -11.73 -15.51 40.72
N LEU A 59 -10.68 -14.77 40.35
CA LEU A 59 -9.59 -14.42 41.27
C LEU A 59 -10.07 -13.44 42.34
N GLU A 60 -10.86 -12.43 41.98
CA GLU A 60 -11.47 -11.50 42.94
C GLU A 60 -12.43 -12.23 43.89
N LYS A 61 -13.19 -13.21 43.39
CA LYS A 61 -14.08 -14.03 44.22
C LYS A 61 -13.33 -15.01 45.14
N ALA A 62 -12.08 -15.35 44.83
CA ALA A 62 -11.21 -16.19 45.67
C ALA A 62 -10.50 -15.40 46.79
N GLU A 63 -10.51 -14.06 46.76
CA GLU A 63 -10.04 -13.23 47.87
C GLU A 63 -11.08 -13.11 49.01
N ALA A 64 -12.36 -13.30 48.70
CA ALA A 64 -13.43 -13.27 49.71
C ALA A 64 -13.46 -14.52 50.61
N ASP A 65 -12.71 -15.58 50.27
CA ASP A 65 -12.63 -16.81 51.07
C ASP A 65 -11.15 -17.21 51.18
N SER A 66 -10.48 -16.70 52.21
CA SER A 66 -9.07 -16.99 52.48
C SER A 66 -8.82 -18.49 52.63
N GLY A 67 -7.97 -19.03 51.76
CA GLY A 67 -7.38 -20.35 51.95
C GLY A 67 -6.46 -20.74 50.79
N ALA A 68 -5.16 -20.64 51.02
CA ALA A 68 -4.15 -21.20 50.13
C ALA A 68 -4.48 -22.66 49.78
N GLY A 69 -4.69 -22.94 48.49
CA GLY A 69 -4.93 -24.29 48.01
C GLY A 69 -4.84 -24.35 46.50
N ALA A 70 -3.73 -24.88 45.98
CA ALA A 70 -3.67 -25.35 44.61
C ALA A 70 -4.75 -26.44 44.44
N VAL A 71 -5.73 -26.21 43.55
CA VAL A 71 -6.75 -27.21 43.22
C VAL A 71 -6.62 -27.62 41.76
N MET A 72 -6.21 -28.87 41.61
CA MET A 72 -6.15 -29.65 40.38
C MET A 72 -7.54 -29.86 39.77
N ILE A 73 -7.59 -29.91 38.44
CA ILE A 73 -8.78 -30.18 37.63
C ILE A 73 -8.96 -31.70 37.50
N PRO A 74 -10.13 -32.30 37.82
CA PRO A 74 -10.51 -33.59 37.29
C PRO A 74 -11.22 -33.46 35.92
N ALA A 75 -11.12 -34.54 35.15
CA ALA A 75 -11.45 -34.66 33.73
C ALA A 75 -12.96 -34.75 33.40
N SER A 76 -13.22 -34.62 32.09
CA SER A 76 -14.48 -34.81 31.36
C SER A 76 -15.42 -33.60 31.36
N GLY A 77 -16.01 -33.18 30.26
CA GLY A 77 -16.24 -33.86 29.00
C GLY A 77 -17.72 -33.73 28.68
N ALA A 78 -18.03 -32.96 27.63
CA ALA A 78 -19.30 -32.90 26.92
C ALA A 78 -20.54 -32.39 27.70
N THR A 79 -21.27 -31.47 27.04
CA THR A 79 -22.74 -31.47 26.90
C THR A 79 -23.58 -31.28 28.19
N ILE A 80 -24.54 -30.37 28.31
CA ILE A 80 -25.59 -29.97 27.37
C ILE A 80 -26.42 -28.87 28.04
N ASN A 81 -27.03 -28.02 27.21
CA ASN A 81 -28.32 -27.34 27.32
C ASN A 81 -28.88 -26.87 28.67
N VAL A 82 -29.17 -25.57 28.68
CA VAL A 82 -30.48 -24.94 28.94
C VAL A 82 -31.32 -25.56 30.06
N GLU A 83 -31.40 -24.79 31.14
CA GLU A 83 -32.45 -24.83 32.16
C GLU A 83 -33.85 -24.83 31.52
N THR A 84 -34.67 -25.81 31.88
CA THR A 84 -36.08 -25.54 32.18
C THR A 84 -36.46 -26.40 33.38
N SER A 85 -36.94 -25.69 34.40
CA SER A 85 -37.13 -26.12 35.77
C SER A 85 -38.27 -27.12 35.97
N LEU A 86 -37.94 -28.16 36.78
CA LEU A 86 -38.72 -28.81 37.84
C LEU A 86 -39.98 -29.66 37.48
N PRO A 87 -40.43 -30.59 38.36
CA PRO A 87 -39.69 -31.38 39.37
C PRO A 87 -40.11 -32.89 39.42
N GLN A 88 -39.48 -33.64 40.33
CA GLN A 88 -40.15 -34.47 41.36
C GLN A 88 -39.91 -36.01 41.38
N LEU A 89 -39.14 -36.41 42.42
CA LEU A 89 -39.30 -37.55 43.36
C LEU A 89 -39.03 -39.03 42.98
N VAL A 90 -38.14 -39.60 43.80
CA VAL A 90 -38.28 -40.82 44.62
C VAL A 90 -37.68 -42.14 44.09
N PHE A 91 -36.61 -42.54 44.79
CA PHE A 91 -36.24 -43.87 45.31
C PHE A 91 -36.91 -45.11 44.69
N VAL A 92 -36.10 -46.12 44.36
CA VAL A 92 -36.04 -47.41 45.07
C VAL A 92 -34.99 -48.33 44.44
N VAL A 93 -34.24 -48.97 45.32
CA VAL A 93 -33.26 -50.05 45.14
C VAL A 93 -33.96 -51.35 44.75
N ASN A 94 -33.46 -52.10 43.75
CA ASN A 94 -33.29 -53.56 43.84
C ASN A 94 -32.59 -54.19 42.61
N GLU A 95 -31.58 -55.01 42.91
CA GLU A 95 -31.08 -56.15 42.11
C GLU A 95 -32.09 -57.33 42.18
N PRO A 96 -31.83 -58.53 41.64
CA PRO A 96 -31.34 -59.00 40.32
C PRO A 96 -32.42 -59.90 39.65
N VAL A 97 -32.22 -60.39 38.40
CA VAL A 97 -32.55 -61.78 37.96
C VAL A 97 -32.05 -62.07 36.54
N SER A 98 -31.14 -63.05 36.41
CA SER A 98 -31.01 -63.96 35.25
C SER A 98 -32.07 -65.09 35.39
N PRO A 99 -32.34 -66.02 34.43
CA PRO A 99 -31.46 -66.54 33.37
C PRO A 99 -32.18 -66.92 32.03
N GLU A 100 -31.46 -67.70 31.19
CA GLU A 100 -31.94 -68.55 30.06
C GLU A 100 -32.10 -67.90 28.68
N GLN A 101 -31.74 -68.49 27.53
CA GLN A 101 -31.10 -69.76 27.15
C GLN A 101 -30.68 -69.64 25.67
N SER A 102 -29.64 -70.40 25.30
CA SER A 102 -29.31 -71.02 23.99
C SER A 102 -30.02 -70.53 22.72
N SER A 103 -29.34 -70.27 21.61
CA SER A 103 -28.68 -71.34 20.84
C SER A 103 -27.73 -70.82 19.77
N ALA A 104 -26.70 -71.61 19.57
CA ALA A 104 -25.66 -71.48 18.59
C ALA A 104 -26.17 -71.60 17.14
N THR A 105 -25.56 -70.80 16.25
CA THR A 105 -25.07 -71.33 14.97
C THR A 105 -23.71 -70.71 14.69
N VAL A 106 -22.70 -71.55 14.92
CA VAL A 106 -21.34 -71.40 14.43
C VAL A 106 -21.38 -71.47 12.90
N PHE A 107 -21.05 -70.38 12.23
CA PHE A 107 -20.37 -70.45 10.95
C PHE A 107 -19.03 -69.73 11.09
N ALA A 108 -18.00 -70.56 11.20
CA ALA A 108 -16.63 -70.12 11.13
C ALA A 108 -16.35 -69.60 9.72
N THR A 109 -16.13 -68.29 9.60
CA THR A 109 -15.21 -67.74 8.61
C THR A 109 -14.04 -67.14 9.37
N GLN A 110 -12.96 -67.90 9.45
CA GLN A 110 -11.64 -67.34 9.66
C GLN A 110 -11.35 -66.34 8.54
N THR A 111 -11.13 -65.08 8.90
CA THR A 111 -10.11 -64.24 8.27
C THR A 111 -9.55 -63.30 9.33
N GLY A 112 -8.60 -63.81 10.13
CA GLY A 112 -7.60 -62.91 10.68
C GLY A 112 -6.78 -62.38 9.52
N HIS A 113 -6.69 -61.06 9.37
CA HIS A 113 -5.54 -60.31 8.85
C HIS A 113 -5.82 -58.80 8.85
N GLY A 114 -5.23 -58.09 9.82
CA GLY A 114 -4.56 -56.81 9.55
C GLY A 114 -5.33 -55.51 9.75
N THR A 115 -5.55 -55.11 11.00
CA THR A 115 -5.86 -53.72 11.43
C THR A 115 -4.88 -52.68 10.84
N ARG A 116 -3.69 -53.13 10.41
CA ARG A 116 -2.64 -52.34 9.77
C ARG A 116 -2.96 -51.93 8.32
N ARG A 117 -3.82 -52.67 7.60
CA ARG A 117 -4.13 -52.43 6.17
C ARG A 117 -5.23 -51.37 5.98
N MET A 118 -6.21 -51.31 6.90
CA MET A 118 -7.23 -50.25 6.93
C MET A 118 -6.63 -48.88 7.30
N TRP A 119 -5.67 -48.82 8.23
CA TRP A 119 -4.95 -47.59 8.57
C TRP A 119 -4.12 -47.03 7.41
N LEU A 120 -3.60 -47.90 6.55
CA LEU A 120 -2.84 -47.49 5.38
C LEU A 120 -3.73 -46.74 4.36
N GLY A 121 -4.94 -47.25 4.11
CA GLY A 121 -5.91 -46.60 3.21
C GLY A 121 -6.37 -45.23 3.74
N PHE A 122 -6.57 -45.12 5.05
CA PHE A 122 -6.92 -43.84 5.70
C PHE A 122 -5.76 -42.83 5.65
N ALA A 123 -4.52 -43.25 5.91
CA ALA A 123 -3.35 -42.39 5.85
C ALA A 123 -3.10 -41.86 4.42
N ILE A 124 -3.26 -42.73 3.41
CA ILE A 124 -3.14 -42.34 1.99
C ILE A 124 -4.26 -41.35 1.63
N GLY A 125 -5.50 -41.64 2.04
CA GLY A 125 -6.63 -40.75 1.83
C GLY A 125 -6.39 -39.37 2.43
N ALA A 126 -6.02 -39.29 3.70
CA ALA A 126 -5.73 -38.04 4.40
C ALA A 126 -4.58 -37.24 3.76
N MET A 127 -3.56 -37.93 3.24
CA MET A 127 -2.44 -37.28 2.54
C MET A 127 -2.88 -36.66 1.21
N VAL A 128 -3.75 -37.36 0.45
CA VAL A 128 -4.29 -36.84 -0.81
C VAL A 128 -5.18 -35.63 -0.56
N THR A 129 -6.08 -35.67 0.42
CA THR A 129 -6.93 -34.51 0.75
C THR A 129 -6.11 -33.33 1.28
N ALA A 130 -5.03 -33.59 2.04
CA ALA A 130 -4.12 -32.54 2.49
C ALA A 130 -3.38 -31.91 1.31
N CYS A 131 -2.83 -32.70 0.38
CA CYS A 131 -2.18 -32.17 -0.82
C CYS A 131 -3.14 -31.36 -1.71
N VAL A 132 -4.39 -31.82 -1.89
CA VAL A 132 -5.39 -31.10 -2.69
C VAL A 132 -5.84 -29.80 -2.01
N THR A 133 -6.06 -29.82 -0.70
CA THR A 133 -6.46 -28.60 0.04
C THR A 133 -5.32 -27.59 0.14
N THR A 134 -4.07 -28.03 0.37
CA THR A 134 -2.89 -27.15 0.35
C THR A 134 -2.62 -26.62 -1.06
N GLY A 135 -2.77 -27.44 -2.11
CA GLY A 135 -2.63 -27.00 -3.51
C GLY A 135 -3.69 -25.98 -3.91
N ALA A 136 -4.96 -26.21 -3.54
CA ALA A 136 -6.03 -25.24 -3.76
C ALA A 136 -5.83 -23.97 -2.95
N PHE A 137 -5.37 -24.06 -1.70
CA PHE A 137 -5.12 -22.89 -0.86
C PHE A 137 -3.94 -22.05 -1.37
N LEU A 138 -2.86 -22.69 -1.82
CA LEU A 138 -1.72 -22.00 -2.45
C LEU A 138 -2.10 -21.43 -3.82
N GLY A 139 -2.87 -22.15 -4.62
CA GLY A 139 -3.38 -21.67 -5.91
C GLY A 139 -4.31 -20.47 -5.75
N ILE A 140 -5.22 -20.50 -4.77
CA ILE A 140 -6.11 -19.39 -4.44
C ILE A 140 -5.34 -18.22 -3.82
N MET A 141 -4.30 -18.47 -3.03
CA MET A 141 -3.48 -17.40 -2.44
C MET A 141 -2.58 -16.72 -3.48
N HIS A 142 -2.00 -17.49 -4.41
CA HIS A 142 -1.21 -16.96 -5.52
C HIS A 142 -2.09 -16.18 -6.52
N MET A 143 -3.32 -16.63 -6.77
CA MET A 143 -4.27 -15.86 -7.60
C MET A 143 -4.92 -14.67 -6.88
N ARG A 144 -4.92 -14.65 -5.53
CA ARG A 144 -5.33 -13.46 -4.77
C ARG A 144 -4.28 -12.37 -4.71
N ALA A 145 -3.01 -12.68 -5.01
CA ALA A 145 -1.95 -11.67 -5.13
C ALA A 145 -2.16 -10.76 -6.36
N ASP A 146 -2.94 -11.21 -7.35
CA ASP A 146 -3.38 -10.39 -8.50
C ASP A 146 -4.62 -9.53 -8.17
N GLY A 147 -4.97 -9.40 -6.88
CA GLY A 147 -6.12 -8.63 -6.40
C GLY A 147 -5.89 -7.13 -6.51
N TYR A 148 -6.37 -6.53 -7.61
CA TYR A 148 -6.64 -5.10 -7.78
C TYR A 148 -5.62 -4.15 -7.13
N GLU A 149 -4.33 -4.34 -7.45
CA GLU A 149 -3.36 -3.26 -7.35
C GLU A 149 -3.66 -2.23 -8.44
N LEU A 150 -4.75 -1.47 -8.27
CA LEU A 150 -5.12 -0.37 -9.15
C LEU A 150 -4.03 0.71 -9.20
N VAL A 151 -3.16 0.73 -8.18
CA VAL A 151 -1.94 1.51 -8.11
C VAL A 151 -0.77 0.55 -7.88
N LYS A 152 -0.06 0.17 -8.94
CA LYS A 152 1.24 -0.49 -8.78
C LYS A 152 2.23 0.51 -8.17
N PRO A 153 2.99 0.14 -7.12
CA PRO A 153 4.00 1.01 -6.57
C PRO A 153 5.04 1.34 -7.66
N LEU A 154 5.46 2.61 -7.73
CA LEU A 154 6.58 2.99 -8.61
C LEU A 154 7.80 2.14 -8.26
N PRO A 155 8.62 1.74 -9.26
CA PRO A 155 9.78 0.89 -9.03
C PRO A 155 10.71 1.53 -7.99
N GLN A 156 10.85 0.85 -6.85
CA GLN A 156 11.66 1.34 -5.74
C GLN A 156 13.12 1.00 -5.99
N MET A 157 13.99 2.01 -5.96
CA MET A 157 15.43 1.81 -6.08
C MET A 157 15.94 0.98 -4.89
N LEU A 158 16.76 -0.03 -5.17
CA LEU A 158 17.41 -0.81 -4.12
C LEU A 158 18.38 0.08 -3.35
N SER A 159 18.36 -0.04 -2.02
CA SER A 159 19.27 0.70 -1.15
C SER A 159 20.72 0.22 -1.34
N PRO A 160 21.74 1.05 -1.05
CA PRO A 160 23.14 0.66 -1.20
C PRO A 160 23.52 -0.58 -0.36
N GLU A 161 22.83 -0.81 0.77
CA GLU A 161 22.99 -1.99 1.62
C GLU A 161 22.39 -3.27 0.99
N GLN A 162 21.28 -3.13 0.26
CA GLN A 162 20.71 -4.25 -0.49
C GLN A 162 21.58 -4.61 -1.70
N LEU A 163 22.18 -3.60 -2.35
CA LEU A 163 23.11 -3.83 -3.45
C LEU A 163 24.42 -4.50 -2.99
N SER A 164 24.90 -4.19 -1.78
CA SER A 164 26.13 -4.79 -1.24
C SER A 164 25.93 -6.26 -0.85
N THR A 165 24.77 -6.60 -0.27
CA THR A 165 24.39 -7.98 0.06
C THR A 165 24.12 -8.81 -1.19
N LEU A 166 23.44 -8.25 -2.19
CA LEU A 166 23.24 -8.87 -3.50
C LEU A 166 24.58 -9.15 -4.19
N ARG A 167 25.52 -8.19 -4.19
CA ARG A 167 26.86 -8.36 -4.78
C ARG A 167 27.63 -9.57 -4.22
N GLN A 168 27.40 -9.94 -2.96
CA GLN A 168 28.06 -11.07 -2.30
C GLN A 168 27.43 -12.43 -2.62
N SER A 169 26.24 -12.44 -3.25
CA SER A 169 25.54 -13.69 -3.60
C SER A 169 26.13 -14.32 -4.88
N SER A 170 26.46 -15.61 -4.82
CA SER A 170 26.99 -16.37 -5.96
C SER A 170 25.97 -16.53 -7.09
N ASP A 171 24.68 -16.55 -6.76
CA ASP A 171 23.53 -16.71 -7.66
C ASP A 171 23.43 -15.55 -8.68
N LEU A 172 23.83 -14.34 -8.26
CA LEU A 172 23.86 -13.15 -9.11
C LEU A 172 24.87 -13.26 -10.26
N LYS A 173 25.91 -14.09 -10.12
CA LYS A 173 26.89 -14.32 -11.17
C LYS A 173 26.31 -15.16 -12.31
N GLU A 174 25.41 -16.09 -11.99
CA GLU A 174 24.70 -16.92 -12.96
C GLU A 174 23.59 -16.12 -13.65
N GLN A 175 22.83 -15.31 -12.90
CA GLN A 175 21.75 -14.47 -13.41
C GLN A 175 22.22 -13.12 -14.00
N LYS A 176 23.53 -12.86 -14.03
CA LYS A 176 24.10 -11.59 -14.49
C LYS A 176 23.57 -11.16 -15.86
N GLN A 177 23.54 -12.09 -16.82
CA GLN A 177 23.14 -11.77 -18.19
C GLN A 177 21.65 -11.45 -18.28
N GLU A 178 20.82 -12.17 -17.52
CA GLU A 178 19.37 -11.95 -17.45
C GLU A 178 19.03 -10.62 -16.78
N ILE A 179 19.71 -10.29 -15.67
CA ILE A 179 19.52 -9.01 -14.97
C ILE A 179 19.96 -7.84 -15.85
N ILE A 180 21.07 -7.96 -16.57
CA ILE A 180 21.51 -6.91 -17.52
C ILE A 180 20.49 -6.75 -18.64
N ALA A 181 20.00 -7.85 -19.23
CA ALA A 181 18.99 -7.79 -20.28
C ALA A 181 17.67 -7.19 -19.77
N ALA A 182 17.22 -7.56 -18.57
CA ALA A 182 16.04 -6.98 -17.94
C ALA A 182 16.22 -5.48 -17.62
N THR A 183 17.40 -5.08 -17.14
CA THR A 183 17.73 -3.67 -16.87
C THR A 183 17.79 -2.86 -18.16
N GLN A 184 18.35 -3.43 -19.24
CA GLN A 184 18.33 -2.81 -20.57
C GLN A 184 16.89 -2.62 -21.06
N GLY A 185 16.06 -3.66 -20.97
CA GLY A 185 14.65 -3.56 -21.34
C GLY A 185 13.89 -2.51 -20.51
N GLN A 186 14.19 -2.35 -19.23
CA GLN A 186 13.63 -1.27 -18.41
C GLN A 186 14.12 0.11 -18.85
N LEU A 187 15.41 0.23 -19.21
CA LEU A 187 15.98 1.50 -19.65
C LEU A 187 15.41 1.92 -21.02
N ASP A 188 15.16 0.96 -21.91
CA ASP A 188 14.51 1.20 -23.20
C ASP A 188 13.10 1.78 -22.99
N VAL A 189 12.32 1.20 -22.06
CA VAL A 189 10.99 1.73 -21.68
C VAL A 189 11.09 3.14 -21.10
N LEU A 190 12.11 3.43 -20.29
CA LEU A 190 12.33 4.78 -19.75
C LEU A 190 12.74 5.79 -20.82
N HIS A 191 13.48 5.35 -21.84
CA HIS A 191 13.88 6.20 -22.95
C HIS A 191 12.70 6.58 -23.84
N ASP A 192 11.77 5.66 -24.06
CA ASP A 192 10.57 5.88 -24.87
C ASP A 192 9.45 6.61 -24.10
N LEU A 193 9.66 6.93 -22.82
CA LEU A 193 8.65 7.54 -21.98
C LEU A 193 8.41 9.01 -22.35
N SER A 194 7.13 9.38 -22.45
CA SER A 194 6.73 10.77 -22.69
C SER A 194 7.25 11.70 -21.59
N PRO A 195 7.71 12.92 -21.91
CA PRO A 195 8.03 13.93 -20.89
C PRO A 195 6.80 14.33 -20.05
N LEU A 196 5.59 14.03 -20.53
CA LEU A 196 4.34 14.23 -19.81
C LEU A 196 3.89 13.00 -19.02
N TRP A 197 4.65 11.90 -19.02
CA TRP A 197 4.21 10.61 -18.45
C TRP A 197 3.69 10.74 -17.03
N SER A 198 4.35 11.51 -16.15
CA SER A 198 3.89 11.69 -14.77
C SER A 198 2.49 12.31 -14.68
N ARG A 199 2.18 13.25 -15.58
CA ARG A 199 0.89 13.95 -15.67
C ARG A 199 -0.17 13.05 -16.30
N GLU A 200 0.20 12.32 -17.34
CA GLU A 200 -0.67 11.34 -18.01
C GLU A 200 -1.01 10.17 -17.07
N TYR A 201 -0.04 9.70 -16.29
CA TYR A 201 -0.25 8.68 -15.27
C TYR A 201 -1.19 9.16 -14.17
N ALA A 202 -0.95 10.36 -13.61
CA ALA A 202 -1.82 10.94 -12.59
C ALA A 202 -3.26 11.15 -13.11
N ALA A 203 -3.41 11.61 -14.36
CA ALA A 203 -4.72 11.71 -15.01
C ALA A 203 -5.37 10.34 -15.21
N SER A 204 -4.61 9.30 -15.58
CA SER A 204 -5.11 7.94 -15.72
C SER A 204 -5.59 7.35 -14.38
N LEU A 205 -4.90 7.66 -13.28
CA LEU A 205 -5.34 7.27 -11.94
C LEU A 205 -6.65 7.96 -11.56
N ALA A 206 -6.77 9.26 -11.84
CA ALA A 206 -8.01 9.99 -11.65
C ALA A 206 -9.15 9.40 -12.49
N GLN A 207 -8.87 9.00 -13.74
CA GLN A 207 -9.85 8.38 -14.62
C GLN A 207 -10.27 6.98 -14.15
N GLN A 208 -9.33 6.17 -13.65
CA GLN A 208 -9.64 4.87 -13.06
C GLN A 208 -10.56 5.02 -11.85
N LEU A 209 -10.28 5.97 -10.95
CA LEU A 209 -11.15 6.28 -9.81
C LEU A 209 -12.53 6.76 -10.26
N ALA A 210 -12.60 7.66 -11.24
CA ALA A 210 -13.87 8.16 -11.77
C ALA A 210 -14.70 7.04 -12.46
N THR A 211 -14.04 6.05 -13.04
CA THR A 211 -14.70 4.90 -13.68
C THR A 211 -15.25 3.91 -12.65
N LEU A 212 -14.53 3.70 -11.55
CA LEU A 212 -14.94 2.78 -10.50
C LEU A 212 -16.02 3.37 -9.59
N TRP A 213 -15.96 4.66 -9.30
CA TRP A 213 -16.89 5.36 -8.40
C TRP A 213 -17.33 6.72 -8.95
N PRO A 214 -18.26 6.75 -9.92
CA PRO A 214 -18.76 8.00 -10.51
C PRO A 214 -19.70 8.78 -9.58
N GLU A 215 -20.34 8.12 -8.60
CA GLU A 215 -21.33 8.75 -7.70
C GLU A 215 -20.70 9.34 -6.41
N GLU A 216 -19.41 9.10 -6.18
CA GLU A 216 -18.73 9.53 -4.96
C GLU A 216 -18.13 10.93 -5.10
N SER A 217 -18.46 11.86 -4.19
CA SER A 217 -17.96 13.23 -4.26
C SER A 217 -16.42 13.31 -4.18
N LEU A 218 -15.78 12.39 -3.46
CA LEU A 218 -14.33 12.34 -3.30
C LEU A 218 -13.57 12.14 -4.62
N THR A 219 -14.13 11.40 -5.59
CA THR A 219 -13.47 11.19 -6.89
C THR A 219 -13.52 12.43 -7.78
N THR A 220 -14.64 13.18 -7.70
CA THR A 220 -14.79 14.47 -8.39
C THR A 220 -13.92 15.57 -7.77
N GLU A 221 -13.75 15.56 -6.44
CA GLU A 221 -12.83 16.47 -5.74
C GLU A 221 -11.37 16.17 -6.07
N PHE A 222 -10.99 14.88 -6.14
CA PHE A 222 -9.63 14.49 -6.51
C PHE A 222 -9.27 14.91 -7.94
N SER A 223 -10.14 14.60 -8.91
CA SER A 223 -9.92 14.96 -10.31
C SER A 223 -9.90 16.47 -10.55
N SER A 224 -10.83 17.22 -9.94
CA SER A 224 -10.85 18.68 -10.03
C SER A 224 -9.66 19.33 -9.30
N GLY A 225 -9.23 18.77 -8.17
CA GLY A 225 -8.03 19.19 -7.44
C GLY A 225 -6.77 19.03 -8.28
N LEU A 226 -6.61 17.89 -8.94
CA LEU A 226 -5.50 17.61 -9.85
C LEU A 226 -5.49 18.59 -11.04
N GLN A 227 -6.64 18.82 -11.67
CA GLN A 227 -6.75 19.77 -12.78
C GLN A 227 -6.41 21.20 -12.33
N LYS A 228 -6.88 21.61 -11.15
CA LYS A 228 -6.58 22.92 -10.58
C LYS A 228 -5.09 23.08 -10.30
N GLN A 229 -4.43 22.05 -9.78
CA GLN A 229 -2.99 22.07 -9.54
C GLN A 229 -2.22 22.23 -10.86
N LEU A 230 -2.58 21.46 -11.90
CA LEU A 230 -1.99 21.58 -13.23
C LEU A 230 -2.10 23.00 -13.80
N ILE A 231 -3.26 23.64 -13.68
CA ILE A 231 -3.49 25.01 -14.17
C ILE A 231 -2.71 26.03 -13.34
N THR A 232 -2.71 25.90 -12.02
CA THR A 232 -2.06 26.85 -11.10
C THR A 232 -0.53 26.81 -11.24
N GLU A 233 0.02 25.61 -11.41
CA GLU A 233 1.45 25.40 -11.60
C GLU A 233 1.88 25.48 -13.06
N ALA A 234 0.98 25.80 -14.01
CA ALA A 234 1.36 26.01 -15.40
C ALA A 234 1.98 27.39 -15.61
N LEU A 235 2.89 27.49 -16.58
CA LEU A 235 3.40 28.79 -17.02
C LEU A 235 2.21 29.68 -17.46
N PRO A 236 2.07 30.93 -16.94
CA PRO A 236 1.00 31.82 -17.35
C PRO A 236 1.03 32.14 -18.84
N GLU A 237 -0.13 32.41 -19.45
CA GLU A 237 -0.21 32.73 -20.89
C GLU A 237 0.50 34.04 -21.25
N SER A 238 0.46 35.02 -20.35
CA SER A 238 1.23 36.25 -20.50
C SER A 238 2.74 35.97 -20.59
N ALA A 239 3.24 34.99 -19.84
CA ALA A 239 4.65 34.63 -19.84
C ALA A 239 5.10 33.94 -21.15
N LEU A 240 4.21 33.23 -21.84
CA LEU A 240 4.49 32.66 -23.17
C LEU A 240 4.74 33.75 -24.22
N GLN A 241 4.13 34.91 -24.07
CA GLN A 241 4.22 36.01 -25.04
C GLN A 241 5.47 36.86 -24.83
N ASN A 242 6.10 36.83 -23.65
CA ASN A 242 7.21 37.71 -23.30
C ASN A 242 8.39 37.59 -24.27
N TRP A 243 8.82 36.37 -24.59
CA TRP A 243 9.89 36.16 -25.55
C TRP A 243 9.48 36.64 -26.95
N HIS A 244 8.25 36.33 -27.38
CA HIS A 244 7.74 36.74 -28.68
C HIS A 244 7.68 38.27 -28.82
N HIS A 245 7.18 38.96 -27.80
CA HIS A 245 7.15 40.43 -27.77
C HIS A 245 8.55 41.03 -27.81
N ALA A 246 9.54 40.41 -27.14
CA ALA A 246 10.92 40.85 -27.22
C ALA A 246 11.48 40.72 -28.65
N GLN A 247 11.18 39.61 -29.34
CA GLN A 247 11.55 39.44 -30.74
C GLN A 247 10.88 40.46 -31.65
N GLN A 248 9.57 40.69 -31.49
CA GLN A 248 8.86 41.75 -32.23
C GLN A 248 9.46 43.13 -31.97
N GLY A 249 9.87 43.42 -30.73
CA GLY A 249 10.54 44.67 -30.37
C GLY A 249 11.89 44.82 -31.05
N LEU A 250 12.67 43.74 -31.15
CA LEU A 250 13.94 43.71 -31.89
C LEU A 250 13.72 43.94 -33.38
N GLU A 251 12.76 43.25 -34.00
CA GLU A 251 12.41 43.43 -35.42
C GLU A 251 11.94 44.86 -35.72
N ALA A 252 11.11 45.43 -34.85
CA ALA A 252 10.65 46.81 -34.97
C ALA A 252 11.82 47.80 -34.87
N LEU A 253 12.76 47.56 -33.94
CA LEU A 253 13.95 48.39 -33.79
C LEU A 253 14.87 48.28 -35.02
N THR A 254 15.10 47.08 -35.54
CA THR A 254 15.87 46.85 -36.76
C THR A 254 15.23 47.56 -37.96
N THR A 255 13.91 47.46 -38.10
CA THR A 255 13.17 48.14 -39.16
C THR A 255 13.29 49.67 -39.05
N GLN A 256 13.21 50.21 -37.83
CA GLN A 256 13.43 51.63 -37.59
C GLN A 256 14.84 52.06 -37.96
N LEU A 257 15.86 51.29 -37.56
CA LEU A 257 17.26 51.58 -37.88
C LEU A 257 17.49 51.57 -39.41
N ASN A 258 17.00 50.56 -40.12
CA ASN A 258 17.12 50.49 -41.58
C ASN A 258 16.41 51.66 -42.28
N ALA A 259 15.25 52.10 -41.76
CA ALA A 259 14.53 53.23 -42.32
C ALA A 259 15.27 54.58 -42.18
N LEU A 260 16.17 54.70 -41.19
CA LEU A 260 17.05 55.88 -41.04
C LEU A 260 18.14 55.89 -42.12
N ASP A 261 18.69 54.72 -42.45
CA ASP A 261 19.70 54.58 -43.50
C ASP A 261 19.13 54.93 -44.88
N GLU A 262 17.88 54.57 -45.15
CA GLU A 262 17.21 54.87 -46.42
C GLU A 262 16.77 56.33 -46.57
N ARG A 263 16.36 56.98 -45.47
CA ARG A 263 15.79 58.34 -45.49
C ARG A 263 16.74 59.35 -44.86
N LYS A 264 17.57 59.97 -45.70
CA LYS A 264 18.42 61.12 -45.33
C LYS A 264 17.57 62.21 -44.66
N GLY A 265 17.73 62.37 -43.34
CA GLY A 265 17.12 63.45 -42.54
C GLY A 265 16.19 63.02 -41.40
N LYS A 266 15.83 61.73 -41.28
CA LYS A 266 15.24 61.21 -40.03
C LYS A 266 16.36 60.69 -39.12
N TYR A 267 16.26 60.99 -37.84
CA TYR A 267 17.22 60.55 -36.81
C TYR A 267 16.45 59.87 -35.69
N LEU A 268 17.01 58.78 -35.18
CA LEU A 268 16.59 58.20 -33.91
C LEU A 268 17.40 58.86 -32.80
N THR A 269 16.73 59.44 -31.82
CA THR A 269 17.42 60.03 -30.67
C THR A 269 17.99 58.92 -29.79
N GLY A 270 19.11 59.21 -29.11
CA GLY A 270 19.68 58.27 -28.15
C GLY A 270 18.71 57.89 -27.02
N SER A 271 17.73 58.76 -26.72
CA SER A 271 16.67 58.49 -25.75
C SER A 271 15.67 57.45 -26.26
N GLU A 272 15.23 57.56 -27.52
CA GLU A 272 14.31 56.57 -28.13
C GLU A 272 14.96 55.19 -28.24
N LEU A 273 16.24 55.13 -28.65
CA LEU A 273 17.00 53.88 -28.70
C LEU A 273 17.09 53.23 -27.31
N LYS A 274 17.44 54.01 -26.29
CA LYS A 274 17.51 53.52 -24.90
C LYS A 274 16.15 53.00 -24.43
N SER A 275 15.06 53.71 -24.73
CA SER A 275 13.71 53.29 -24.37
C SER A 275 13.29 51.99 -25.08
N ALA A 276 13.63 51.82 -26.36
CA ALA A 276 13.36 50.59 -27.09
C ALA A 276 14.14 49.40 -26.52
N ILE A 277 15.46 49.55 -26.33
CA ILE A 277 16.31 48.50 -25.74
C ILE A 277 15.84 48.15 -24.32
N PHE A 278 15.50 49.14 -23.51
CA PHE A 278 14.99 48.91 -22.15
C PHE A 278 13.70 48.10 -22.16
N THR A 279 12.79 48.39 -23.09
CA THR A 279 11.51 47.66 -23.22
C THR A 279 11.74 46.20 -23.62
N ILE A 280 12.61 45.95 -24.60
CA ILE A 280 12.98 44.60 -25.06
C ILE A 280 13.63 43.82 -23.91
N ARG A 281 14.62 44.42 -23.24
CA ARG A 281 15.32 43.78 -22.13
C ARG A 281 14.36 43.45 -20.98
N ARG A 282 13.46 44.37 -20.64
CA ARG A 282 12.44 44.12 -19.61
C ARG A 282 11.54 42.93 -19.97
N GLN A 283 11.19 42.73 -21.24
CA GLN A 283 10.40 41.57 -21.67
C GLN A 283 11.19 40.25 -21.53
N LEU A 284 12.47 40.25 -21.92
CA LEU A 284 13.36 39.09 -21.76
C LEU A 284 13.61 38.74 -20.27
N ASP A 285 13.82 39.76 -19.43
CA ASP A 285 14.12 39.58 -18.01
C ASP A 285 12.90 39.07 -17.21
N GLN A 286 11.66 39.31 -17.68
CA GLN A 286 10.44 38.84 -17.01
C GLN A 286 10.30 37.31 -17.02
N THR A 287 10.75 36.65 -18.08
CA THR A 287 10.65 35.19 -18.21
C THR A 287 11.92 34.69 -18.90
N PRO A 288 13.02 34.56 -18.13
CA PRO A 288 14.25 34.04 -18.70
C PRO A 288 14.00 32.64 -19.26
N PRO A 289 14.49 32.35 -20.47
CA PRO A 289 14.36 31.05 -21.08
C PRO A 289 15.10 30.00 -20.24
N THR A 290 14.65 28.76 -20.32
CA THR A 290 15.20 27.66 -19.52
C THR A 290 16.66 27.39 -19.87
N GLU A 291 17.04 27.65 -21.12
CA GLU A 291 18.40 27.59 -21.65
C GLU A 291 19.34 28.58 -20.96
N GLU A 292 18.87 29.78 -20.60
CA GLU A 292 19.68 30.76 -19.88
C GLU A 292 19.93 30.31 -18.43
N LEU A 293 18.97 29.63 -17.80
CA LEU A 293 19.18 29.03 -16.48
C LEU A 293 20.19 27.88 -16.54
N LEU A 294 20.16 27.06 -17.59
CA LEU A 294 21.16 26.02 -17.82
C LEU A 294 22.57 26.61 -18.04
N ARG A 295 22.66 27.70 -18.82
CA ARG A 295 23.92 28.43 -19.02
C ARG A 295 24.49 28.97 -17.71
N GLN A 296 23.64 29.49 -16.82
CA GLN A 296 24.06 29.98 -15.49
C GLN A 296 24.57 28.85 -14.60
N ILE A 297 23.91 27.69 -14.63
CA ILE A 297 24.36 26.49 -13.90
C ILE A 297 25.75 26.04 -14.40
N ASP A 298 25.96 25.98 -15.71
CA ASP A 298 27.24 25.62 -16.32
C ASP A 298 28.36 26.62 -15.97
N GLU A 299 28.03 27.92 -15.94
CA GLU A 299 28.94 28.99 -15.54
C GLU A 299 29.32 28.89 -14.05
N GLU A 300 28.37 28.67 -13.14
CA GLU A 300 28.67 28.47 -11.71
C GLU A 300 29.52 27.22 -11.48
N LEU A 301 29.21 26.12 -12.17
CA LEU A 301 29.98 24.89 -12.09
C LEU A 301 31.43 25.12 -12.56
N SER A 302 31.61 25.84 -13.66
CA SER A 302 32.93 26.12 -14.24
C SER A 302 33.77 27.07 -13.37
N GLN A 303 33.16 28.07 -12.74
CA GLN A 303 33.89 29.09 -11.97
C GLN A 303 34.11 28.70 -10.51
N GLN A 304 33.12 28.06 -9.88
CA GLN A 304 33.09 27.83 -8.43
C GLN A 304 33.20 26.34 -8.07
N GLY A 305 33.12 25.43 -9.04
CA GLY A 305 33.13 23.98 -8.81
C GLY A 305 31.89 23.46 -8.08
N SER A 306 30.90 24.32 -7.82
CA SER A 306 29.64 24.00 -7.17
C SER A 306 28.55 24.95 -7.65
N VAL A 307 27.31 24.49 -7.63
CA VAL A 307 26.14 25.22 -8.13
C VAL A 307 25.21 25.48 -6.96
N SER A 308 24.63 26.68 -6.91
CA SER A 308 23.66 27.03 -5.89
C SER A 308 22.42 26.13 -5.95
N PRO A 309 21.98 25.53 -4.81
CA PRO A 309 20.75 24.72 -4.79
C PRO A 309 19.50 25.48 -5.27
N ALA A 310 19.49 26.81 -5.11
CA ALA A 310 18.39 27.66 -5.55
C ALA A 310 18.24 27.68 -7.09
N LEU A 311 19.35 27.63 -7.84
CA LEU A 311 19.30 27.60 -9.30
C LEU A 311 18.69 26.30 -9.83
N TYR A 312 19.02 25.16 -9.22
CA TYR A 312 18.38 23.88 -9.55
C TYR A 312 16.87 23.92 -9.27
N GLN A 313 16.47 24.39 -8.10
CA GLN A 313 15.05 24.51 -7.76
C GLN A 313 14.30 25.45 -8.73
N GLN A 314 14.93 26.55 -9.14
CA GLN A 314 14.34 27.46 -10.11
C GLN A 314 14.19 26.80 -11.48
N LEU A 315 15.20 26.05 -11.94
CA LEU A 315 15.15 25.30 -13.19
C LEU A 315 14.03 24.25 -13.16
N ASP A 316 13.96 23.45 -12.09
CA ASP A 316 12.95 22.41 -11.90
C ASP A 316 11.54 22.99 -11.88
N MET A 317 11.34 24.12 -11.19
CA MET A 317 10.07 24.84 -11.18
C MET A 317 9.69 25.31 -12.59
N ARG A 318 10.63 25.90 -13.34
CA ARG A 318 10.38 26.39 -14.71
C ARG A 318 10.06 25.25 -15.67
N LEU A 319 10.78 24.14 -15.60
CA LEU A 319 10.52 22.95 -16.40
C LEU A 319 9.12 22.39 -16.09
N ASN A 320 8.76 22.29 -14.82
CA ASN A 320 7.42 21.83 -14.43
C ASN A 320 6.32 22.76 -14.94
N GLN A 321 6.51 24.08 -14.87
CA GLN A 321 5.58 25.05 -15.43
C GLN A 321 5.38 24.89 -16.94
N LEU A 322 6.47 24.65 -17.68
CA LEU A 322 6.42 24.40 -19.12
C LEU A 322 5.72 23.08 -19.45
N LEU A 323 6.06 22.00 -18.73
CA LEU A 323 5.43 20.68 -18.92
C LEU A 323 3.93 20.72 -18.58
N ASN A 324 3.53 21.43 -17.52
CA ASN A 324 2.13 21.66 -17.17
C ASN A 324 1.40 22.40 -18.29
N ARG A 325 1.99 23.49 -18.81
CA ARG A 325 1.41 24.24 -19.93
C ARG A 325 1.32 23.39 -21.21
N TYR A 326 2.34 22.59 -21.50
CA TYR A 326 2.34 21.66 -22.64
C TYR A 326 1.21 20.62 -22.51
N ALA A 327 1.03 20.03 -21.32
CA ALA A 327 -0.06 19.10 -21.05
C ALA A 327 -1.45 19.74 -21.29
N LEU A 328 -1.67 20.96 -20.79
CA LEU A 328 -2.92 21.70 -20.99
C LEU A 328 -3.18 21.98 -22.47
N LEU A 329 -2.15 22.38 -23.23
CA LEU A 329 -2.27 22.62 -24.67
C LEU A 329 -2.62 21.32 -25.41
N LYS A 330 -1.95 20.21 -25.08
CA LYS A 330 -2.24 18.87 -25.65
C LYS A 330 -3.67 18.42 -25.36
N GLN A 331 -4.15 18.58 -24.12
CA GLN A 331 -5.53 18.27 -23.74
C GLN A 331 -6.54 19.14 -24.50
N SER A 332 -6.26 20.44 -24.64
CA SER A 332 -7.14 21.37 -25.37
C SER A 332 -7.23 21.08 -26.87
N ALA A 333 -6.21 20.43 -27.43
CA ALA A 333 -6.20 19.98 -28.82
C ALA A 333 -7.03 18.70 -29.00
N MET A 334 -6.84 17.72 -28.12
CA MET A 334 -7.58 16.45 -28.15
C MET A 334 -9.08 16.60 -27.87
N GLY A 335 -9.48 17.55 -27.01
CA GLY A 335 -10.90 17.80 -26.73
C GLY A 335 -11.66 18.58 -27.82
N ARG A 336 -10.99 18.96 -28.91
CA ARG A 336 -11.58 19.67 -30.06
C ARG A 336 -11.85 18.77 -31.27
N GLU A 337 -11.45 17.50 -31.21
CA GLU A 337 -11.74 16.47 -32.21
C GLU A 337 -13.00 15.68 -31.84
#